data_AF-A0A9D6JQZ9-F1
#
_entry.id   AF-A0A9D6JQZ9-F1
#
_cell.length_a   1.000
_cell.length_b   1.000
_cell.length_c   1.000
_cell.angle_alpha   90.00
_cell.angle_beta   90.00
_cell.angle_gamma   90.00
#
_symmetry.space_group_name_H-M   'P 1'
#
loop_
_entity.id
_entity.type
_entity.pdbx_description
1 polymer ?
#
loop_
_entity_poly.entity_id
_entity_poly.type
_entity_poly.pdbx_seq_one_letter_code
_entity_poly.pdbx_strand_id
1 'polypeptide(L)' 'MKNHRSVKKYVVCVKNKDYETSLERLKIYRVLVDKEAEGKGLFRIVDESRQSYLYPQVYFVSIKFPLRVLRTLDRAA' A
#
# COMPACT_ATOMS: atom_id res chain seq x y z
N MET A 1 19.73 9.81 8.47
CA MET A 1 18.90 10.68 7.63
C MET A 1 18.61 9.96 6.30
N LYS A 2 17.43 9.38 6.12
CA LYS A 2 16.94 8.95 4.79
C LYS A 2 15.45 9.27 4.70
N ASN A 3 15.15 10.50 4.30
CA ASN A 3 13.80 10.91 3.89
C ASN A 3 13.49 10.26 2.55
N HIS A 4 12.96 9.03 2.57
CA HIS A 4 12.27 8.45 1.41
C HIS A 4 10.75 8.60 1.58
N ARG A 5 10.26 9.84 1.62
CA ARG A 5 8.82 10.13 1.37
C ARG A 5 8.58 10.17 -0.15
N SER A 6 9.03 9.15 -0.85
CA SER A 6 9.00 9.10 -2.31
C SER A 6 7.70 8.41 -2.74
N VAL A 7 6.71 9.20 -3.17
CA VAL A 7 5.47 8.85 -3.89
C VAL A 7 4.70 7.61 -3.37
N LYS A 8 3.64 7.86 -2.59
CA LYS A 8 2.67 6.85 -2.12
C LYS A 8 1.87 6.30 -3.32
N LYS A 9 2.15 5.08 -3.75
CA LYS A 9 1.22 4.35 -4.63
C LYS A 9 0.03 3.87 -3.79
N TYR A 10 -1.15 3.89 -4.37
CA TYR A 10 -2.35 3.31 -3.77
C TYR A 10 -2.71 2.04 -4.51
N VAL A 11 -3.13 1.03 -3.76
CA VAL A 11 -3.54 -0.25 -4.32
C VAL A 11 -4.84 -0.73 -3.71
N VAL A 12 -5.60 -1.53 -4.45
CA VAL A 12 -6.77 -2.24 -3.94
C VAL A 12 -6.38 -3.69 -3.69
N CYS A 13 -6.69 -4.22 -2.50
CA CYS A 13 -6.56 -5.64 -2.22
C CYS A 13 -7.66 -6.42 -2.97
N VAL A 14 -7.28 -7.27 -3.93
CA VAL A 14 -8.21 -8.11 -4.68
C VAL A 14 -8.21 -9.57 -4.20
N LYS A 15 -7.17 -9.96 -3.45
CA LYS A 15 -7.01 -11.28 -2.83
C LYS A 15 -6.37 -11.11 -1.44
N ASN A 16 -6.79 -11.91 -0.47
CA ASN A 16 -6.27 -11.88 0.89
C ASN A 16 -6.12 -13.27 1.51
N LYS A 17 -6.01 -14.32 0.67
CA LYS A 17 -5.88 -15.69 1.15
C LYS A 17 -4.66 -15.79 2.08
N ASP A 18 -4.80 -16.49 3.20
CA ASP A 18 -3.78 -16.68 4.23
C ASP A 18 -3.43 -15.40 5.02
N TYR A 19 -4.10 -14.28 4.74
CA TYR A 19 -3.93 -12.97 5.39
C TYR A 19 -5.27 -12.31 5.72
N GLU A 20 -6.33 -13.08 5.94
CA GLU A 20 -7.69 -12.59 6.12
C GLU A 20 -7.84 -11.66 7.33
N THR A 21 -7.00 -11.84 8.36
CA THR A 21 -6.96 -11.00 9.56
C THR A 21 -6.22 -9.67 9.32
N SER A 22 -5.32 -9.62 8.35
CA SER A 22 -4.47 -8.42 8.09
C SER A 22 -4.90 -7.63 6.85
N LEU A 23 -5.53 -8.29 5.89
CA LEU A 23 -5.94 -7.73 4.61
C LEU A 23 -7.45 -7.91 4.41
N GLU A 24 -8.11 -6.79 4.13
CA GLU A 24 -9.52 -6.73 3.78
C GLU A 24 -9.66 -6.60 2.27
N ARG A 25 -10.49 -7.46 1.68
CA ARG A 25 -10.77 -7.41 0.24
C ARG A 25 -11.46 -6.10 -0.13
N LEU A 26 -11.10 -5.57 -1.29
CA LEU A 26 -11.56 -4.31 -1.89
C LEU A 26 -11.19 -3.05 -1.10
N LYS A 27 -10.46 -3.19 0.01
CA LYS A 27 -9.91 -2.06 0.75
C LYS A 27 -8.72 -1.45 -0.01
N ILE A 28 -8.63 -0.13 0.10
CA ILE A 28 -7.53 0.66 -0.48
C ILE A 28 -6.41 0.77 0.56
N TYR A 29 -5.21 0.43 0.13
CA TYR A 29 -4.00 0.45 0.93
C TYR A 29 -2.97 1.41 0.36
N ARG A 30 -2.12 1.95 1.26
CA ARG A 30 -0.93 2.74 0.90
C ARG A 30 0.27 1.82 0.77
N VAL A 31 1.02 1.98 -0.32
CA VAL A 31 2.29 1.28 -0.55
C VAL A 31 3.44 2.25 -0.30
N LEU A 32 4.40 1.82 0.52
CA LEU A 32 5.69 2.48 0.67
C LEU A 32 6.65 1.98 -0.40
N VAL A 33 7.44 2.90 -0.96
CA VAL A 33 8.50 2.54 -1.91
C VAL A 33 9.57 1.76 -1.17
N ASP A 34 9.73 0.51 -1.56
CA ASP A 34 10.74 -0.41 -1.05
C ASP A 34 11.24 -1.25 -2.23
N LYS A 35 12.35 -0.82 -2.83
CA LYS A 35 12.90 -1.47 -4.02
C LYS A 35 13.35 -2.90 -3.77
N GLU A 36 13.78 -3.20 -2.54
CA GLU A 36 14.21 -4.55 -2.18
C GLU A 36 13.00 -5.49 -2.11
N ALA A 37 11.93 -5.06 -1.45
CA ALA A 37 10.68 -5.79 -1.44
C ALA A 37 10.08 -5.91 -2.84
N GLU A 38 10.09 -4.82 -3.63
CA GLU A 38 9.57 -4.83 -4.99
C GLU A 38 10.34 -5.83 -5.87
N GLY A 39 11.66 -5.93 -5.73
CA GLY A 39 12.49 -6.93 -6.42
C GLY A 39 12.19 -8.38 -6.03
N LYS A 40 11.54 -8.60 -4.88
CA LYS A 40 11.08 -9.91 -4.40
C LYS A 40 9.59 -10.16 -4.72
N GLY A 41 8.95 -9.29 -5.49
CA GLY A 41 7.51 -9.39 -5.80
C GLY A 41 6.61 -9.09 -4.59
N LEU A 42 7.10 -8.28 -3.64
CA LEU A 42 6.37 -7.87 -2.44
C LEU A 42 6.03 -6.37 -2.48
N PHE A 43 4.93 -5.98 -1.83
CA PHE A 43 4.61 -4.60 -1.51
C PHE A 43 4.69 -4.37 -0.01
N ARG A 44 5.29 -3.24 0.38
CA ARG A 44 5.26 -2.74 1.75
C ARG A 44 3.99 -1.94 1.98
N ILE A 45 2.98 -2.57 2.57
CA ILE A 45 1.66 -2.01 2.84
C ILE A 45 1.62 -1.41 4.24
N VAL A 46 0.99 -0.25 4.37
CA VAL A 46 0.65 0.36 5.66
C VAL A 46 -0.80 0.05 6.01
N ASP A 47 -1.02 -0.49 7.20
CA ASP A 47 -2.34 -0.81 7.75
C ASP A 47 -2.91 0.35 8.59
N GLU A 48 -4.00 0.10 9.32
CA GLU A 48 -4.64 1.08 10.20
C GLU A 48 -3.83 1.40 11.44
N SER A 49 -2.99 0.47 11.90
CA SER A 49 -2.09 0.67 13.03
C SER A 49 -0.88 1.54 12.67
N ARG A 50 -0.79 1.99 11.41
CA ARG A 50 0.34 2.74 10.82
C ARG A 50 1.63 1.92 10.79
N GLN A 51 1.54 0.61 10.99
CA GLN A 51 2.67 -0.28 10.84
C GLN A 51 2.78 -0.71 9.38
N SER A 52 4.00 -1.11 8.97
CA SER A 52 4.25 -1.55 7.60
C SER A 52 4.55 -3.04 7.56
N TYR A 53 3.87 -3.76 6.68
CA TYR A 53 4.05 -5.20 6.46
C TYR A 53 4.31 -5.50 4.99
N LEU A 54 4.90 -6.65 4.69
CA LEU A 54 5.19 -7.09 3.34
C LEU A 54 4.15 -8.13 2.90
N TYR A 55 3.55 -7.91 1.73
CA TYR A 55 2.59 -8.83 1.13
C TYR A 55 2.87 -9.07 -0.34
N PRO A 56 2.44 -10.21 -0.92
CA PRO A 56 2.62 -10.48 -2.34
C PRO A 56 1.96 -9.42 -3.22
N GLN A 57 2.69 -8.87 -4.19
CA GLN A 57 2.16 -7.85 -5.12
C GLN A 57 0.93 -8.34 -5.89
N VAL A 58 0.89 -9.64 -6.20
CA VAL A 58 -0.19 -10.30 -6.92
C VAL A 58 -1.55 -10.25 -6.21
N TYR A 59 -1.59 -9.82 -4.95
CA TYR A 59 -2.83 -9.64 -4.18
C TYR A 59 -3.45 -8.25 -4.40
N PHE A 60 -2.75 -7.38 -5.12
CA PHE A 60 -3.07 -5.97 -5.21
C PHE A 60 -3.15 -5.50 -6.65
N VAL A 61 -4.05 -4.54 -6.89
CA VAL A 61 -4.14 -3.81 -8.16
C VAL A 61 -3.83 -2.35 -7.91
N SER A 62 -2.91 -1.78 -8.70
CA SER A 62 -2.55 -0.37 -8.60
C SER A 62 -3.67 0.53 -9.10
N ILE A 63 -3.97 1.58 -8.34
CA ILE A 63 -4.97 2.57 -8.70
C ILE A 63 -4.36 3.96 -8.73
N LYS A 64 -4.86 4.78 -9.67
CA LYS A 64 -4.52 6.20 -9.76
C LYS A 64 -5.73 7.00 -9.30
N PHE A 65 -5.50 7.93 -8.39
CA PHE A 65 -6.53 8.84 -7.93
C PHE A 65 -6.43 10.19 -8.63
N PRO A 66 -7.56 10.90 -8.84
CA PRO A 66 -7.53 12.31 -9.18
C PRO A 66 -6.76 13.11 -8.12
N LEU A 67 -6.09 14.20 -8.52
CA LEU A 67 -5.29 15.05 -7.63
C LEU A 67 -6.07 15.52 -6.39
N ARG A 68 -7.38 15.79 -6.54
CA ARG A 68 -8.24 16.21 -5.43
C ARG A 68 -8.28 15.16 -4.31
N VAL A 69 -8.42 13.88 -4.67
CA VAL A 69 -8.47 12.77 -3.71
C VAL A 69 -7.10 12.58 -3.06
N LEU A 70 -6.01 12.63 -3.84
CA LEU A 70 -4.65 12.52 -3.31
C LEU A 70 -4.35 13.58 -2.25
N ARG A 71 -4.73 14.84 -2.49
CA ARG A 71 -4.56 15.93 -1.52
C ARG A 71 -5.33 15.69 -0.23
N THR A 72 -6.55 15.15 -0.31
CA THR A 72 -7.35 14.79 0.88
C THR A 72 -6.69 13.66 1.65
N LEU A 73 -6.23 12.61 0.96
CA LEU A 73 -5.57 11.47 1.59
C LEU A 73 -4.27 11.90 2.30
N ASP A 74 -3.47 12.78 1.70
CA ASP A 74 -2.24 13.26 2.32
C ASP A 74 -2.46 14.09 3.59
N ARG A 75 -3.59 14.79 3.70
CA ARG A 75 -3.96 15.57 4.89
C ARG A 75 -4.50 14.71 6.04
N ALA A 76 -5.11 13.57 5.74
CA ALA A 76 -5.64 12.64 6.74
C ALA A 76 -4.56 11.70 7.33
N ALA A 77 -3.31 11.80 6.85
CA ALA A 77 -2.19 10.94 7.22
C ALA A 77 -1.46 11.43 8.48
#